data_AF-A0A1T5D0I1-F1
#
_entry.id   AF-A0A1T5D0I1-F1
#
_cell.length_a   1.000
_cell.length_b   1.000
_cell.length_c   1.000
_cell.angle_alpha   90.00
_cell.angle_beta   90.00
_cell.angle_gamma   90.00
#
_symmetry.space_group_name_H-M   'P 1'
#
loop_
_entity.id
_entity.type
_entity.pdbx_description
1 polymer ?
#
loop_
_entity_poly.entity_id
_entity_poly.type
_entity_poly.pdbx_seq_one_letter_code
_entity_poly.pdbx_strand_id
1 'polypeptide(L)' 'MNDTLSPRRIRALIAMAWLALGTLVLLVTPLSGHSETLGWTPVFWLLLAPASVLVAMKPGLPVSLLVALFRR' A
#
# COMPACT_ATOMS: atom_id res chain seq x y z
N MET A 1 4.23 16.75 -24.22
CA MET A 1 4.30 15.27 -24.16
C MET A 1 3.13 14.82 -23.29
N ASN A 2 1.93 14.75 -23.87
CA ASN A 2 0.73 14.34 -23.14
C ASN A 2 0.64 12.82 -23.25
N ASP A 3 1.55 12.13 -22.55
CA ASP A 3 1.46 10.68 -22.40
C ASP A 3 0.24 10.39 -21.56
N THR A 4 -0.86 10.01 -22.20
CA THR A 4 -2.08 9.60 -21.52
C THR A 4 -1.76 8.35 -20.72
N LEU A 5 -1.44 8.53 -19.44
CA LEU A 5 -1.19 7.43 -18.53
C LEU A 5 -2.41 6.52 -18.56
N SER A 6 -2.20 5.25 -18.92
CA SER A 6 -3.28 4.27 -18.91
C SER A 6 -3.98 4.30 -17.54
N PRO A 7 -5.32 4.15 -17.47
CA PRO A 7 -6.06 4.20 -16.22
C PRO A 7 -5.50 3.25 -15.16
N ARG A 8 -4.94 2.11 -15.60
CA ARG A 8 -4.25 1.15 -14.74
C ARG A 8 -2.97 1.74 -14.13
N ARG A 9 -2.12 2.43 -14.89
CA ARG A 9 -0.93 3.10 -14.34
C ARG A 9 -1.28 4.17 -13.31
N ILE A 10 -2.32 4.96 -13.58
CA ILE A 10 -2.78 6.00 -12.64
C ILE A 10 -3.19 5.36 -11.30
N ARG A 11 -4.01 4.30 -11.32
CA ARG A 11 -4.43 3.59 -10.09
C ARG A 11 -3.24 3.03 -9.31
N ALA A 12 -2.24 2.48 -10.01
CA ALA A 12 -1.03 1.97 -9.38
C ALA A 12 -0.24 3.09 -8.70
N LEU A 13 -0.07 4.24 -9.37
CA LEU A 13 0.62 5.40 -8.81
C LEU A 13 -0.12 5.97 -7.60
N ILE A 14 -1.45 6.07 -7.65
CA ILE A 14 -2.27 6.50 -6.51
C ILE A 14 -2.09 5.53 -5.34
N ALA A 15 -2.18 4.22 -5.57
CA ALA A 15 -2.01 3.23 -4.51
C ALA A 15 -0.59 3.22 -3.92
N MET A 16 0.44 3.42 -4.75
CA MET A 16 1.83 3.56 -4.28
C MET A 16 2.04 4.85 -3.48
N ALA A 17 1.50 5.98 -3.95
CA ALA A 17 1.56 7.25 -3.23
C ALA A 17 0.84 7.15 -1.88
N TRP A 18 -0.34 6.51 -1.86
CA TRP A 18 -1.08 6.23 -0.63
C TRP A 18 -0.26 5.38 0.34
N LEU A 19 0.31 4.25 -0.12
CA LEU A 19 1.16 3.40 0.73
C LEU A 19 2.34 4.18 1.32
N ALA A 20 3.03 4.97 0.49
CA ALA A 20 4.17 5.77 0.93
C ALA A 20 3.75 6.81 1.98
N LEU A 21 2.67 7.55 1.72
CA LEU A 21 2.15 8.54 2.66
C LEU A 21 1.64 7.88 3.95
N GLY A 22 0.91 6.77 3.86
CA GLY A 22 0.38 6.05 4.99
C GLY A 22 1.47 5.47 5.90
N THR A 23 2.54 4.96 5.29
CA THR A 23 3.74 4.52 6.03
C THR A 23 4.43 5.70 6.69
N LEU A 24 4.61 6.82 5.98
CA LEU A 24 5.21 8.03 6.52
C LEU A 24 4.39 8.61 7.69
N VAL A 25 3.06 8.60 7.58
CA VAL A 25 2.15 8.99 8.67
C VAL A 25 2.37 8.08 9.87
N LEU A 26 2.37 6.76 9.71
CA LEU A 26 2.61 5.85 10.84
C LEU A 26 4.01 5.98 11.46
N LEU A 27 5.01 6.41 10.70
CA LEU A 27 6.37 6.62 11.19
C LEU A 27 6.56 7.97 11.91
N VAL A 28 5.92 9.04 11.41
CA VAL A 28 6.17 10.42 11.85
C VAL A 28 5.15 10.87 12.91
N THR A 29 3.93 10.36 12.86
CA THR A 29 2.93 10.62 13.90
C THR A 29 2.98 9.54 14.97
N PRO A 30 2.82 9.87 16.27
CA PRO A 30 2.59 8.90 17.34
C PRO A 30 1.18 8.32 17.27
N LEU A 31 0.67 8.08 16.06
CA LEU A 31 -0.50 7.26 15.82
C LEU A 31 -0.04 5.83 16.08
N SER A 32 -0.27 5.36 17.31
CA SER A 32 -0.09 3.96 17.65
C SER A 32 -0.75 3.11 16.55
N GLY A 33 0.03 2.23 15.92
CA GLY A 33 -0.50 1.32 14.88
C GLY A 33 -1.71 0.51 15.37
N HIS A 34 -1.82 0.39 16.69
CA HIS A 34 -3.04 0.03 17.40
C HIS A 34 -3.49 1.20 18.28
N SER A 35 -4.62 1.82 17.95
CA SER A 35 -5.24 2.87 18.77
C SER A 35 -6.24 2.25 19.74
N GLU A 36 -6.30 2.70 21.00
CA GLU A 36 -7.31 2.18 21.94
C GLU A 36 -8.75 2.55 21.52
N THR A 37 -8.93 3.64 20.78
CA THR A 37 -10.25 4.11 20.32
C THR A 37 -10.61 3.57 18.93
N LEU A 38 -9.63 3.42 18.05
CA LEU A 38 -9.82 3.01 16.65
C LEU A 38 -9.31 1.59 16.35
N GLY A 39 -8.71 0.91 17.32
CA GLY A 39 -8.10 -0.41 17.15
C GLY A 39 -7.05 -0.44 16.04
N TRP A 40 -7.17 -1.44 15.16
CA TRP A 40 -6.31 -1.65 13.98
C TRP A 40 -6.73 -0.85 12.74
N THR A 41 -7.78 -0.04 12.85
CA THR A 41 -8.34 0.72 11.72
C THR A 41 -7.31 1.60 11.00
N PRO A 42 -6.38 2.31 11.67
CA PRO A 42 -5.37 3.12 11.00
C PRO A 42 -4.43 2.29 10.12
N VAL A 43 -3.90 1.18 10.65
CA VAL A 43 -3.01 0.27 9.91
C VAL A 43 -3.73 -0.36 8.72
N PHE A 44 -5.00 -0.76 8.90
CA PHE A 44 -5.80 -1.31 7.81
C PHE A 44 -5.95 -0.31 6.66
N TRP A 45 -6.36 0.93 6.95
CA TRP A 45 -6.62 1.93 5.90
C TRP A 45 -5.37 2.52 5.29
N LEU A 46 -4.29 2.68 6.05
CA LEU A 46 -3.06 3.29 5.58
C LEU A 46 -2.14 2.31 4.84
N LEU A 47 -2.20 1.02 5.19
CA LEU A 47 -1.33 -0.01 4.60
C LEU A 47 -2.10 -1.09 3.86
N LEU A 48 -3.04 -1.77 4.53
CA LEU A 48 -3.68 -2.96 3.96
C LEU A 48 -4.57 -2.63 2.75
N ALA A 49 -5.35 -1.56 2.84
CA ALA A 49 -6.22 -1.10 1.76
C ALA A 49 -5.43 -0.76 0.47
N PRO A 50 -4.43 0.15 0.48
CA PRO A 50 -3.68 0.44 -0.74
C PRO A 50 -2.82 -0.75 -1.22
N ALA A 51 -2.30 -1.59 -0.32
CA ALA A 51 -1.63 -2.83 -0.70
C ALA A 51 -2.58 -3.80 -1.44
N SER A 52 -3.80 -3.97 -0.95
CA SER A 52 -4.80 -4.84 -1.59
C SER A 52 -5.18 -4.36 -3.00
N VAL A 53 -5.21 -3.05 -3.25
CA VAL A 53 -5.42 -2.48 -4.59
C VAL A 53 -4.29 -2.90 -5.53
N LEU A 54 -3.03 -2.78 -5.08
CA LEU A 54 -1.87 -3.21 -5.87
C LEU A 54 -1.89 -4.71 -6.16
N VAL A 55 -2.26 -5.54 -5.17
CA VAL A 55 -2.42 -6.98 -5.32
C VAL A 55 -3.53 -7.30 -6.32
N ALA A 56 -4.71 -6.67 -6.21
CA ALA A 56 -5.82 -6.89 -7.14
C ALA A 56 -5.44 -6.53 -8.59
N MET A 57 -4.54 -5.58 -8.78
CA MET A 57 -4.03 -5.21 -10.10
C MET A 57 -3.04 -6.23 -10.67
N LYS A 58 -2.34 -7.01 -9.85
CA LYS A 58 -1.47 -8.13 -10.27
C LYS A 58 -1.47 -9.22 -9.20
N PRO A 59 -2.46 -10.14 -9.21
CA PRO A 59 -2.70 -11.07 -8.10
C PRO A 59 -1.55 -12.05 -7.81
N GLY A 60 -0.69 -12.34 -8.80
CA GLY A 60 0.50 -13.16 -8.60
C GLY A 60 1.68 -12.45 -7.95
N LEU A 61 1.68 -11.11 -7.93
CA LEU A 61 2.77 -10.28 -7.39
C LEU A 61 3.14 -10.60 -5.93
N PRO A 62 2.20 -10.71 -4.96
CA PRO A 62 2.57 -10.96 -3.57
C PRO A 62 3.29 -12.30 -3.39
N VAL A 63 2.83 -13.35 -4.07
CA VAL A 63 3.50 -14.66 -4.04
C VAL A 63 4.88 -14.56 -4.68
N SER A 64 5.02 -13.85 -5.81
CA SER A 64 6.34 -13.63 -6.44
C SER A 64 7.30 -12.86 -5.54
N LEU A 65 6.83 -11.84 -4.81
CA LEU A 65 7.64 -11.07 -3.87
C LEU A 65 8.02 -11.90 -2.63
N LEU A 66 7.09 -12.69 -2.09
CA LEU A 66 7.38 -13.65 -1.01
C LEU A 66 8.46 -14.64 -1.46
N VAL A 67 8.29 -15.27 -2.62
CA VAL A 67 9.27 -16.19 -3.19
C VAL A 67 10.62 -15.49 -3.41
N ALA A 68 10.64 -14.23 -3.85
CA ALA A 68 11.87 -13.47 -4.00
C ALA A 68 12.54 -13.15 -2.64
N LEU A 69 11.75 -12.88 -1.60
CA LEU A 69 12.25 -12.62 -0.24
C LEU A 69 12.86 -13.88 0.39
N PHE A 70 12.21 -15.04 0.22
CA PHE A 70 12.69 -16.33 0.72
C PHE A 70 13.86 -16.93 -0.07
N ARG A 71 14.17 -16.37 -1.25
CA ARG A 71 15.35 -16.75 -2.05
C ARG A 71 16.60 -15.93 -1.72
N ARG A 72 16.49 -15.00 -0.77
CA ARG A 72 17.58 -14.13 -0.32
C ARG A 72 18.18 -14.67 0.98
#